data_AF-A0A942AZ23-F1
#
_entry.id   AF-A0A942AZ23-F1
#
_cell.length_a   1.000
_cell.length_b   1.000
_cell.length_c   1.000
_cell.angle_alpha   90.00
_cell.angle_beta   90.00
_cell.angle_gamma   90.00
#
_symmetry.space_group_name_H-M   'P 1'
#
loop_
_entity.id
_entity.type
_entity.pdbx_description
1 polymer ?
#
loop_
_entity_poly.entity_id
_entity_poly.type
_entity_poly.pdbx_seq_one_letter_code
_entity_poly.pdbx_strand_id
1 'polypeptide(L)'
;MKILGVFFITFCIWCCSKDTCMVLQKADQFMETYPDSALCLLETIDTRQLTSKENAWYALLYTQALDKNHKVIPNDSLIRIAVDYYSHHREVQKLAEAK
;
A
#
# COMPACT_ATOMS: atom_id res chain seq x y z
N MET A 1 -13.59 -42.26 14.28
CA MET A 1 -13.10 -41.59 13.07
C MET A 1 -13.56 -40.15 13.11
N LYS A 2 -12.58 -39.24 13.05
CA LYS A 2 -12.63 -37.87 12.50
C LYS A 2 -13.77 -36.97 13.00
N ILE A 3 -13.47 -36.25 14.09
CA ILE A 3 -13.70 -34.80 14.27
C ILE A 3 -14.25 -34.16 12.98
N LEU A 4 -15.57 -34.19 12.86
CA LEU A 4 -16.34 -33.76 11.70
C LEU A 4 -16.91 -32.38 12.04
N GLY A 5 -16.03 -31.40 12.21
CA GLY A 5 -16.47 -30.11 12.70
C GLY A 5 -15.33 -29.13 12.74
N VAL A 6 -15.50 -28.04 11.99
CA VAL A 6 -14.72 -26.81 12.08
C VAL A 6 -13.33 -26.88 11.43
N PHE A 7 -13.29 -27.12 10.12
CA PHE A 7 -12.09 -26.84 9.33
C PHE A 7 -12.43 -26.35 7.91
N PHE A 8 -13.42 -25.45 7.75
CA PHE A 8 -13.67 -24.86 6.42
C PHE A 8 -14.39 -23.49 6.47
N ILE A 9 -14.01 -22.59 7.39
CA ILE A 9 -14.45 -21.18 7.35
C ILE A 9 -13.26 -20.24 7.52
N THR A 10 -12.18 -20.47 6.78
CA THR A 10 -11.10 -19.48 6.64
C THR A 10 -10.49 -19.55 5.25
N PHE A 11 -11.31 -19.41 4.20
CA PHE A 11 -10.82 -19.20 2.84
C PHE A 11 -11.67 -18.18 2.07
N CYS A 12 -11.87 -16.99 2.66
CA CYS A 12 -12.49 -15.86 1.95
C CYS A 12 -11.70 -14.54 2.12
N ILE A 13 -10.39 -14.61 2.38
CA ILE A 13 -9.57 -13.38 2.54
C ILE A 13 -8.55 -13.21 1.40
N TRP A 14 -8.30 -14.22 0.56
CA TRP A 14 -7.20 -14.12 -0.43
C TRP A 14 -7.56 -13.41 -1.75
N CYS A 15 -8.84 -13.18 -2.06
CA CYS A 15 -9.16 -12.65 -3.40
C CYS A 15 -8.89 -11.15 -3.55
N CYS A 16 -8.98 -10.36 -2.48
CA CYS A 16 -8.91 -8.90 -2.56
C CYS A 16 -7.46 -8.37 -2.66
N SER A 17 -6.49 -9.01 -2.00
CA SER A 17 -5.08 -8.55 -2.00
C SER A 17 -4.41 -8.60 -3.37
N LYS A 18 -4.83 -9.50 -4.27
CA LYS A 18 -4.25 -9.56 -5.62
C LYS A 18 -4.56 -8.30 -6.43
N ASP A 19 -5.79 -7.80 -6.34
CA ASP A 19 -6.23 -6.63 -7.09
C ASP A 19 -5.52 -5.37 -6.58
N THR A 20 -5.46 -5.18 -5.26
CA THR A 20 -4.72 -4.08 -4.64
C THR A 20 -3.24 -4.07 -5.03
N CYS A 21 -2.57 -5.22 -4.98
CA CYS A 21 -1.15 -5.31 -5.33
C CYS A 21 -0.90 -4.87 -6.79
N MET A 22 -1.78 -5.24 -7.73
CA MET A 22 -1.68 -4.80 -9.12
C MET A 22 -1.87 -3.28 -9.25
N VAL A 23 -2.80 -2.69 -8.50
CA VAL A 23 -3.01 -1.23 -8.51
C VAL A 23 -1.78 -0.50 -7.96
N LEU A 24 -1.21 -0.96 -6.84
CA LEU A 24 0.00 -0.38 -6.25
C LEU A 24 1.19 -0.46 -7.22
N GLN A 25 1.39 -1.61 -7.87
CA GLN A 25 2.46 -1.78 -8.86
C GLN A 25 2.27 -0.85 -10.06
N LYS A 26 1.04 -0.68 -10.54
CA LYS A 26 0.75 0.20 -11.67
C LYS A 26 0.94 1.68 -11.31
N ALA A 27 0.55 2.07 -10.09
CA ALA A 27 0.79 3.41 -9.58
C ALA A 27 2.30 3.70 -9.48
N ASP A 28 3.09 2.75 -8.96
CA ASP A 28 4.55 2.83 -8.90
C ASP A 28 5.19 3.02 -10.29
N GLN A 29 4.75 2.25 -11.29
CA GLN A 29 5.22 2.41 -12.67
C GLN A 29 4.90 3.78 -13.28
N PHE A 30 3.78 4.39 -12.89
CA PHE A 30 3.38 5.71 -13.36
C PHE A 30 3.98 6.86 -12.55
N MET A 31 4.57 6.59 -11.40
CA MET A 31 4.96 7.61 -10.42
C MET A 31 5.83 8.72 -11.00
N GLU A 32 6.86 8.34 -11.78
CA GLU A 32 7.83 9.29 -12.33
C GLU A 32 7.36 9.99 -13.61
N THR A 33 6.50 9.35 -14.41
CA THR A 33 6.10 9.88 -15.72
C THR A 33 4.71 10.52 -15.72
N TYR A 34 3.78 9.99 -14.92
CA TYR A 34 2.38 10.41 -14.84
C TYR A 34 1.89 10.40 -13.37
N PRO A 35 2.45 11.26 -12.49
CA PRO A 35 2.13 11.26 -11.07
C PRO A 35 0.64 11.50 -10.77
N ASP A 36 -0.06 12.31 -11.57
CA ASP A 36 -1.51 12.49 -11.44
C ASP A 36 -2.29 11.19 -11.69
N SER A 37 -1.85 10.38 -12.67
CA SER A 37 -2.46 9.07 -12.95
C SER A 37 -2.15 8.05 -11.86
N ALA A 38 -0.92 8.10 -11.31
CA ALA A 38 -0.56 7.30 -10.15
C ALA A 38 -1.45 7.65 -8.94
N LEU A 39 -1.65 8.94 -8.67
CA LEU A 39 -2.55 9.40 -7.60
C LEU A 39 -3.98 8.90 -7.80
N CYS A 40 -4.53 9.07 -9.01
CA CYS A 40 -5.88 8.59 -9.33
C CYS A 40 -6.04 7.09 -9.06
N LEU A 41 -5.03 6.27 -9.40
CA LEU A 41 -5.06 4.83 -9.12
C LEU A 41 -5.05 4.55 -7.62
N LEU A 42 -4.19 5.24 -6.87
CA LEU A 42 -4.08 5.06 -5.43
C LEU A 42 -5.38 5.44 -4.70
N GLU A 43 -6.08 6.48 -5.16
CA GLU A 43 -7.38 6.90 -4.60
C GLU A 43 -8.50 5.86 -4.77
N THR A 44 -8.33 4.87 -5.66
CA THR A 44 -9.31 3.77 -5.82
C THR A 44 -9.20 2.66 -4.77
N ILE A 45 -8.11 2.65 -3.99
CA ILE A 45 -7.81 1.58 -3.04
C ILE A 45 -8.61 1.77 -1.74
N ASP A 46 -9.35 0.74 -1.31
CA ASP A 46 -9.93 0.68 0.04
C ASP A 46 -8.85 0.32 1.07
N THR A 47 -8.37 1.33 1.80
CA THR A 47 -7.25 1.19 2.75
C THR A 47 -7.57 0.29 3.95
N ARG A 48 -8.86 0.02 4.24
CA ARG A 48 -9.28 -0.78 5.40
C ARG A 48 -8.95 -2.27 5.26
N GLN A 49 -8.72 -2.73 4.03
CA GLN A 49 -8.48 -4.14 3.71
C GLN A 49 -7.01 -4.44 3.41
N LEU A 50 -6.13 -3.45 3.55
CA LEU A 50 -4.71 -3.59 3.26
C LEU A 50 -4.00 -4.40 4.33
N THR A 51 -3.15 -5.32 3.90
CA THR A 51 -2.13 -5.90 4.79
C THR A 51 -1.16 -4.81 5.25
N SER A 52 -0.43 -5.02 6.35
CA SER A 52 0.56 -4.05 6.83
C SER A 52 1.59 -3.68 5.76
N LYS A 53 1.97 -4.65 4.90
CA LYS A 53 2.89 -4.44 3.79
C LYS A 53 2.29 -3.55 2.70
N GLU A 54 1.07 -3.85 2.27
CA GLU A 54 0.37 -3.07 1.26
C GLU A 54 0.06 -1.66 1.76
N ASN A 55 -0.31 -1.52 3.04
CA ASN A 55 -0.57 -0.23 3.66
C ASN A 55 0.70 0.64 3.72
N ALA A 56 1.85 0.06 4.04
CA ALA A 56 3.13 0.76 4.00
C ALA A 56 3.50 1.21 2.57
N TRP A 57 3.27 0.35 1.58
CA TRP A 57 3.55 0.68 0.18
C TRP A 57 2.59 1.73 -0.36
N TYR A 58 1.30 1.62 -0.03
CA TYR A 58 0.29 2.63 -0.31
C TYR A 58 0.70 3.98 0.29
N ALA A 59 1.07 4.02 1.56
CA ALA A 59 1.43 5.26 2.24
C ALA A 59 2.66 5.94 1.63
N LEU A 60 3.66 5.14 1.22
CA LEU A 60 4.83 5.62 0.49
C LEU A 60 4.43 6.24 -0.86
N LEU A 61 3.75 5.47 -1.71
CA LEU A 61 3.35 5.91 -3.05
C LEU A 61 2.38 7.10 -3.01
N TYR A 62 1.44 7.11 -2.07
CA TYR A 62 0.46 8.19 -1.94
C TYR A 62 1.13 9.50 -1.55
N THR A 63 2.10 9.45 -0.62
CA THR A 63 2.89 10.63 -0.26
C THR A 63 3.70 11.14 -1.45
N GLN A 64 4.40 10.25 -2.17
CA GLN A 64 5.16 10.61 -3.37
C GLN A 64 4.28 11.25 -4.44
N ALA A 65 3.09 10.67 -4.69
CA ALA A 65 2.16 11.18 -5.67
C ALA A 65 1.59 12.55 -5.27
N LEU A 66 1.33 12.80 -3.98
CA LEU A 66 0.91 14.13 -3.52
C LEU A 66 2.02 15.17 -3.70
N ASP A 67 3.25 14.83 -3.31
CA ASP A 67 4.42 15.72 -3.44
C ASP A 67 4.68 16.11 -4.90
N LYS A 68 4.74 15.10 -5.80
CA LYS A 68 4.95 15.31 -7.25
C LYS A 68 3.82 16.08 -7.93
N ASN A 69 2.59 15.98 -7.43
CA ASN A 69 1.45 16.76 -7.92
C ASN A 69 1.27 18.09 -7.16
N HIS A 70 2.22 18.49 -6.31
CA HIS A 70 2.19 19.71 -5.50
C HIS A 70 0.91 19.86 -4.66
N LYS A 71 0.38 18.74 -4.16
CA LYS A 71 -0.78 18.68 -3.28
C LYS A 71 -0.33 18.68 -1.82
N VAL A 72 -1.16 19.27 -0.96
CA VAL A 72 -0.91 19.27 0.48
C VAL A 72 -0.96 17.83 1.00
N ILE A 73 0.11 17.41 1.69
CA ILE A 73 0.15 16.12 2.38
C ILE A 73 -0.70 16.26 3.65
N PRO A 74 -1.82 15.53 3.77
CA PRO A 74 -2.83 15.82 4.78
C PRO A 74 -2.40 15.50 6.22
N ASN A 75 -1.40 14.62 6.41
CA ASN A 75 -0.90 14.25 7.74
C ASN A 75 0.43 13.46 7.65
N ASP A 76 1.35 13.73 8.58
CA ASP A 76 2.60 12.96 8.81
C ASP A 76 2.34 11.48 9.15
N SER A 77 1.10 11.12 9.48
CA SER A 77 0.70 9.75 9.81
C SER A 77 0.98 8.74 8.69
N LEU A 78 0.84 9.11 7.42
CA LEU A 78 1.13 8.21 6.30
C LEU A 78 2.64 7.97 6.13
N ILE A 79 3.43 9.04 6.19
CA ILE A 79 4.89 8.97 6.14
C ILE A 79 5.40 8.06 7.26
N ARG A 80 4.89 8.24 8.48
CA ARG A 80 5.25 7.39 9.62
C ARG A 80 4.94 5.91 9.38
N ILE A 81 3.78 5.58 8.81
CA ILE A 81 3.43 4.18 8.49
C ILE A 81 4.48 3.56 7.55
N ALA A 82 4.89 4.28 6.50
CA ALA A 82 5.91 3.80 5.56
C ALA A 82 7.29 3.67 6.24
N VAL A 83 7.71 4.70 6.97
CA VAL A 83 9.00 4.74 7.69
C VAL A 83 9.09 3.62 8.72
N ASP A 84 8.06 3.43 9.54
CA ASP A 84 8.03 2.40 10.58
C ASP A 84 8.10 1.02 9.94
N TYR A 85 7.30 0.75 8.90
CA TYR A 85 7.32 -0.57 8.25
C TYR A 85 8.69 -0.86 7.60
N TYR A 86 9.21 0.05 6.77
CA TYR A 86 10.43 -0.22 5.99
C TYR A 86 11.70 -0.19 6.85
N SER A 87 11.71 0.55 7.96
CA SER A 87 12.79 0.49 8.95
C SER A 87 12.84 -0.87 9.65
N HIS A 88 11.69 -1.41 10.08
CA HIS A 88 11.63 -2.72 10.74
C HIS A 88 11.96 -3.88 9.79
N HIS A 89 11.62 -3.76 8.51
CA HIS A 89 11.86 -4.81 7.51
C HIS A 89 13.20 -4.69 6.78
N ARG A 90 14.03 -3.66 7.10
CA ARG A 90 15.33 -3.40 6.47
C ARG A 90 15.27 -3.19 4.95
N GLU A 91 14.17 -2.62 4.45
CA GLU A 91 14.04 -2.24 3.03
C GLU A 91 14.60 -0.83 2.82
N VAL A 92 15.94 -0.72 2.76
CA VAL A 92 16.67 0.56 2.81
C VAL A 92 16.29 1.50 1.66
N GLN A 93 16.03 0.98 0.46
CA GLN A 93 15.64 1.78 -0.71
C GLN A 93 14.31 2.49 -0.46
N LYS A 94 13.26 1.73 -0.11
CA LYS A 94 11.94 2.29 0.20
C LYS A 94 11.94 3.18 1.44
N LEU A 95 12.81 2.89 2.41
CA LEU A 95 13.00 3.76 3.57
C LEU A 95 13.63 5.11 3.20
N ALA A 96 14.56 5.13 2.24
CA ALA A 96 15.17 6.38 1.77
C ALA A 96 14.15 7.24 1.00
N GLU A 97 13.26 6.61 0.25
CA GLU A 97 12.16 7.28 -0.45
C GLU A 97 11.06 7.81 0.49
N ALA A 98 10.95 7.25 1.70
CA ALA A 98 9.97 7.64 2.70
C ALA A 98 10.44 8.80 3.60
N LYS A 99 11.72 9.20 3.54
CA LYS A 99 12.35 10.21 4.40
C LYS A 99 12.61 11.49 3.64
#